data_AF-A0A7H0IFY1-F1
#
_entry.id   AF-A0A7H0IFY1-F1
#
_cell.length_a   1.000
_cell.length_b   1.000
_cell.length_c   1.000
_cell.angle_alpha   90.00
_cell.angle_beta   90.00
_cell.angle_gamma   90.00
#
_symmetry.space_group_name_H-M   'P 1'
#
loop_
_entity.id
_entity.type
_entity.pdbx_description
1 polymer ?
#
loop_
_entity_poly.entity_id
_entity_poly.type
_entity_poly.pdbx_seq_one_letter_code
_entity_poly.pdbx_strand_id
1 'polypeptide(L)'
;MRHSIAHAILACLRTLIALFLPATGRRRKCCVQPRAVAEPQSGTPSGTPSVIPESPWSRPWTSPSKEEAAAIFRRQAEARARAEAAEVQRQRERRRAAAYAAAGLEYPYTYEGAPFGAEAFANVMRETA
;
A
#
# COMPACT_ATOMS: atom_id res chain seq x y z
N MET A 1 -21.74 -20.73 -12.93
CA MET A 1 -21.28 -19.32 -13.05
C MET A 1 -19.96 -19.05 -12.32
N ARG A 2 -19.79 -19.43 -11.04
CA ARG A 2 -18.56 -19.17 -10.26
C ARG A 2 -17.25 -19.67 -10.90
N HIS A 3 -17.28 -20.83 -11.54
CA HIS A 3 -16.12 -21.39 -12.23
C HIS A 3 -15.72 -20.59 -13.47
N SER A 4 -16.69 -20.03 -14.19
CA SER A 4 -16.42 -19.20 -15.38
C SER A 4 -15.68 -17.90 -15.01
N ILE A 5 -16.04 -17.30 -13.89
CA ILE A 5 -15.40 -16.07 -13.38
C ILE A 5 -13.96 -16.37 -12.95
N ALA A 6 -13.74 -17.49 -12.25
CA ALA A 6 -12.40 -17.90 -11.83
C ALA A 6 -11.46 -18.16 -13.02
N HIS A 7 -11.94 -18.81 -14.07
CA HIS A 7 -11.14 -19.04 -15.28
C HIS A 7 -10.83 -17.75 -16.03
N ALA A 8 -11.78 -16.83 -16.12
CA ALA A 8 -11.56 -15.52 -16.75
C ALA A 8 -10.51 -14.69 -16.00
N ILE A 9 -10.57 -14.66 -14.66
CA ILE A 9 -9.60 -13.96 -13.82
C ILE A 9 -8.20 -14.57 -13.98
N LEU A 10 -8.09 -15.90 -13.95
CA LEU A 10 -6.81 -16.61 -14.10
C LEU A 10 -6.18 -16.37 -15.48
N ALA A 11 -6.99 -16.32 -16.54
CA ALA A 11 -6.53 -16.00 -17.89
C ALA A 11 -6.01 -14.57 -17.98
N CYS A 12 -6.75 -13.60 -17.43
CA CYS A 12 -6.35 -12.19 -17.39
C CYS A 12 -5.06 -11.98 -16.60
N LEU A 13 -4.90 -12.65 -15.45
CA LEU A 13 -3.66 -12.54 -14.66
C LEU A 13 -2.46 -13.10 -15.43
N ARG A 14 -2.62 -14.25 -16.12
CA ARG A 14 -1.53 -14.83 -16.91
C ARG A 14 -1.08 -13.94 -18.05
N THR A 15 -2.02 -13.30 -18.77
CA THR A 15 -1.68 -12.39 -19.87
C THR A 15 -0.97 -11.13 -19.36
N LEU A 16 -1.46 -10.55 -18.26
CA LEU A 16 -0.80 -9.39 -17.64
C LEU A 16 0.60 -9.73 -17.16
N ILE A 17 0.80 -10.86 -16.47
CA ILE A 17 2.12 -11.29 -16.00
C ILE A 17 3.07 -11.51 -17.20
N ALA A 18 2.61 -12.13 -18.29
CA ALA A 18 3.44 -12.32 -19.48
C ALA A 18 3.81 -11.01 -20.19
N LEU A 19 2.94 -9.99 -20.13
CA LEU A 19 3.20 -8.67 -20.71
C LEU A 19 4.14 -7.82 -19.83
N PHE A 20 4.03 -7.94 -18.51
CA PHE A 20 4.79 -7.13 -17.56
C PHE A 20 6.12 -7.75 -17.14
N LEU A 21 6.32 -9.05 -17.32
CA LEU A 21 7.62 -9.69 -17.13
C LEU A 21 8.30 -9.88 -18.49
N PRO A 22 9.32 -9.07 -18.84
CA PRO A 22 10.12 -9.35 -20.03
C PRO A 22 10.67 -10.77 -19.93
N ALA A 23 10.42 -11.55 -20.98
CA ALA A 23 10.73 -12.96 -21.09
C ALA A 23 12.14 -13.26 -20.54
N THR A 24 12.16 -14.12 -19.52
CA THR A 24 13.23 -15.07 -19.17
C THR A 24 14.65 -14.64 -19.55
N GLY A 25 15.40 -14.25 -18.51
CA GLY A 25 16.82 -13.98 -18.60
C GLY A 25 17.58 -15.08 -19.34
N ARG A 26 18.27 -14.67 -20.41
CA ARG A 26 19.40 -15.41 -20.95
C ARG A 26 20.43 -15.48 -19.82
N ARG A 27 20.59 -16.65 -19.17
CA ARG A 27 21.68 -16.89 -18.21
C ARG A 27 22.97 -16.44 -18.90
N ARG A 28 23.50 -15.28 -18.51
CA ARG A 28 24.89 -14.96 -18.84
C ARG A 28 25.68 -16.04 -18.13
N LYS A 29 26.35 -16.89 -18.91
CA LYS A 29 27.39 -17.76 -18.37
C LYS A 29 28.36 -16.80 -17.68
N CYS A 30 28.43 -16.84 -16.36
CA CYS A 30 29.51 -16.21 -15.63
C CYS A 30 30.78 -16.88 -16.13
N CYS A 31 31.45 -16.28 -17.09
CA CYS A 31 32.85 -16.54 -17.34
C CYS A 31 33.58 -15.97 -16.13
N VAL A 32 33.61 -16.75 -15.04
CA VAL A 32 34.53 -16.53 -13.94
C VAL A 32 35.91 -16.75 -14.56
N GLN A 33 36.54 -15.67 -14.98
CA GLN A 33 37.98 -15.67 -15.23
C GLN A 33 38.63 -15.97 -13.88
N PRO A 34 39.47 -17.00 -13.74
CA PRO A 34 40.34 -17.13 -12.59
C PRO A 34 41.26 -15.90 -12.62
N ARG A 35 41.09 -15.02 -11.63
CA ARG A 35 42.02 -13.94 -11.34
C ARG A 35 43.39 -14.59 -11.18
N ALA A 36 44.29 -14.35 -12.14
CA ALA A 36 45.70 -14.70 -12.00
C ALA A 36 46.20 -14.07 -10.71
N VAL A 37 46.63 -14.92 -9.79
CA VAL A 37 47.31 -14.51 -8.56
C VAL A 37 48.64 -13.92 -9.03
N ALA A 38 48.71 -12.60 -9.10
CA ALA A 38 49.99 -11.92 -9.24
C ALA A 38 50.76 -12.11 -7.92
N GLU A 39 51.93 -12.72 -8.04
CA GLU A 39 52.92 -12.84 -6.97
C GLU A 39 53.22 -11.50 -6.27
N PRO A 40 53.64 -11.53 -4.99
CA PRO A 40 54.02 -10.33 -4.26
C PRO A 40 55.40 -9.85 -4.72
N GLN A 41 55.44 -8.92 -5.66
CA GLN A 41 56.67 -8.16 -5.92
C GLN A 41 56.84 -7.09 -4.85
N SER A 42 57.73 -7.37 -3.92
CA SER A 42 58.33 -6.43 -2.99
C SER A 42 58.97 -5.25 -3.74
N GLY A 43 58.45 -4.03 -3.53
CA GLY A 43 59.01 -2.79 -4.06
C GLY A 43 58.21 -1.56 -3.64
N THR A 44 58.65 -0.90 -2.58
CA THR A 44 58.14 0.34 -1.94
C THR A 44 58.31 1.60 -2.84
N PRO A 45 57.80 2.80 -2.50
CA PRO A 45 56.42 3.27 -2.50
C PRO A 45 56.20 4.47 -3.48
N SER A 46 54.99 4.67 -4.00
CA SER A 46 54.57 6.01 -4.45
C SER A 46 53.08 6.16 -4.22
N GLY A 47 52.75 6.92 -3.17
CA GLY A 47 51.39 7.10 -2.69
C GLY A 47 50.60 8.02 -3.60
N THR A 48 49.59 7.47 -4.27
CA THR A 48 48.34 8.19 -4.50
C THR A 48 47.23 7.32 -3.90
N PRO A 49 46.53 7.77 -2.85
CA PRO A 49 45.32 7.07 -2.43
C PRO A 49 44.31 7.21 -3.58
N SER A 50 44.03 6.11 -4.27
CA SER A 50 42.90 6.02 -5.19
C SER A 50 41.64 6.22 -4.36
N VAL A 51 41.09 7.44 -4.38
CA VAL A 51 39.80 7.75 -3.78
C VAL A 51 38.76 7.05 -4.65
N ILE A 52 38.40 5.82 -4.29
CA ILE A 52 37.22 5.16 -4.84
C ILE A 52 36.04 6.05 -4.42
N PRO A 53 35.26 6.61 -5.36
CA PRO A 53 34.09 7.38 -4.99
C PRO A 53 33.15 6.44 -4.23
N GLU A 54 32.78 6.81 -3.00
CA GLU A 54 31.82 6.04 -2.21
C GLU A 54 30.56 5.85 -3.04
N SER A 55 30.28 4.60 -3.43
CA SER A 55 29.09 4.31 -4.21
C SER A 55 27.88 4.76 -3.38
N PRO A 56 26.94 5.54 -3.94
CA PRO A 56 25.74 5.98 -3.22
C PRO A 56 24.87 4.82 -2.69
N TRP A 57 25.13 3.59 -3.13
CA TRP A 57 24.51 2.35 -2.70
C TRP A 57 25.27 1.65 -1.56
N SER A 58 26.40 2.21 -1.11
CA SER A 58 27.22 1.68 0.00
C SER A 58 26.78 2.20 1.36
N ARG A 59 25.80 3.10 1.40
CA ARG A 59 25.27 3.62 2.66
C ARG A 59 24.57 2.46 3.38
N PRO A 60 24.97 2.10 4.61
CA PRO A 60 24.23 1.12 5.39
C PRO A 60 22.81 1.65 5.54
N TRP A 61 21.83 0.90 5.07
CA TRP A 61 20.43 1.27 5.26
C TRP A 61 20.16 1.25 6.76
N THR A 62 19.92 2.42 7.35
CA THR A 62 19.49 2.52 8.74
C THR A 62 18.08 1.96 8.82
N SER A 63 17.96 0.68 9.14
CA SER A 63 16.67 0.07 9.44
C SER A 63 16.14 0.62 10.75
N PRO A 64 14.82 0.88 10.87
CA PRO A 64 14.21 1.16 12.16
C PRO A 64 14.58 0.08 13.17
N SER A 65 14.72 0.46 14.44
CA SER A 65 14.86 -0.52 15.50
C SER A 65 13.63 -1.44 15.54
N LYS A 66 13.76 -2.62 16.14
CA LYS A 66 12.62 -3.55 16.29
C LYS A 66 11.42 -2.89 16.97
N GLU A 67 11.70 -2.03 17.96
CA GLU A 67 10.68 -1.31 18.71
C GLU A 67 10.00 -0.23 17.87
N GLU A 68 10.77 0.50 17.08
CA GLU A 68 10.25 1.50 16.13
C GLU A 68 9.38 0.86 15.06
N ALA A 69 9.85 -0.26 14.46
CA ALA A 69 9.07 -1.01 13.49
C ALA A 69 7.74 -1.49 14.09
N ALA A 70 7.76 -2.05 15.30
CA ALA A 70 6.54 -2.47 16.00
C ALA A 70 5.59 -1.29 16.27
N ALA A 71 6.12 -0.13 16.65
CA ALA A 71 5.32 1.08 16.86
C ALA A 71 4.66 1.56 15.55
N ILE A 72 5.39 1.51 14.42
CA ILE A 72 4.85 1.85 13.10
C ILE A 72 3.68 0.92 12.74
N PHE A 73 3.84 -0.39 12.90
CA PHE A 73 2.77 -1.35 12.59
C PHE A 73 1.54 -1.16 13.49
N ARG A 74 1.72 -0.89 14.79
CA ARG A 74 0.60 -0.58 15.69
C ARG A 74 -0.16 0.66 15.24
N ARG A 75 0.54 1.76 14.95
CA ARG A 75 -0.07 3.00 14.44
C ARG A 75 -0.83 2.77 13.14
N GLN A 76 -0.27 1.98 12.23
CA GLN A 76 -0.95 1.63 10.98
C GLN A 76 -2.19 0.77 11.20
N ALA A 77 -2.12 -0.21 12.11
CA ALA A 77 -3.26 -1.05 12.44
C ALA A 77 -4.40 -0.23 13.07
N GLU A 78 -4.08 0.67 14.00
CA GLU A 78 -5.05 1.59 14.60
C GLU A 78 -5.69 2.52 13.57
N ALA A 79 -4.90 3.08 12.65
CA ALA A 79 -5.41 3.95 11.60
C ALA A 79 -6.36 3.20 10.66
N ARG A 80 -6.02 1.95 10.28
CA ARG A 80 -6.90 1.09 9.48
C ARG A 80 -8.20 0.76 10.23
N ALA A 81 -8.10 0.37 11.50
CA ALA A 81 -9.27 0.06 12.32
C ALA A 81 -10.23 1.26 12.44
N ARG A 82 -9.69 2.48 12.63
CA ARG A 82 -10.49 3.71 12.64
C ARG A 82 -11.18 3.97 11.29
N ALA A 83 -10.45 3.81 10.19
CA ALA A 83 -11.00 4.00 8.85
C ALA A 83 -12.10 2.98 8.53
N GLU A 84 -11.91 1.71 8.90
CA GLU A 84 -12.91 0.65 8.75
C GLU A 84 -14.16 0.92 9.58
N ALA A 85 -13.99 1.34 10.84
CA ALA A 85 -15.12 1.72 11.70
C ALA A 85 -15.93 2.89 11.11
N ALA A 86 -15.24 3.91 10.58
CA ALA A 86 -15.90 5.04 9.92
C ALA A 86 -16.65 4.63 8.63
N GLU A 87 -16.11 3.68 7.86
CA GLU A 87 -16.80 3.13 6.70
C GLU A 87 -18.05 2.33 7.09
N VAL A 88 -17.96 1.48 8.12
CA VAL A 88 -19.11 0.74 8.64
C VAL A 88 -20.21 1.70 9.08
N GLN A 89 -19.87 2.79 9.77
CA GLN A 89 -20.83 3.80 10.18
C GLN A 89 -21.50 4.47 8.97
N ARG A 90 -20.72 4.87 7.96
CA ARG A 90 -21.26 5.44 6.70
C ARG A 90 -22.18 4.47 5.97
N GLN A 91 -21.89 3.17 5.99
CA GLN A 91 -22.79 2.18 5.37
C GLN A 91 -24.11 2.03 6.14
N ARG A 92 -24.08 2.10 7.47
CA ARG A 92 -25.31 2.10 8.28
C ARG A 92 -26.17 3.33 7.99
N GLU A 93 -25.56 4.52 7.95
CA GLU A 93 -26.21 5.78 7.57
C GLU A 93 -26.88 5.67 6.20
N ARG A 94 -26.16 5.21 5.17
CA ARG A 94 -26.70 5.04 3.81
C ARG A 94 -27.89 4.09 3.77
N ARG A 95 -27.84 2.98 4.51
CA ARG A 95 -28.97 2.03 4.59
C ARG A 95 -30.18 2.68 5.27
N ARG A 96 -29.95 3.48 6.30
CA ARG A 96 -31.02 4.21 7.00
C ARG A 96 -31.66 5.25 6.10
N ALA A 97 -30.85 6.07 5.42
CA ALA A 97 -31.32 7.05 4.45
C ALA A 97 -32.13 6.39 3.31
N ALA A 98 -31.67 5.26 2.79
CA ALA A 98 -32.40 4.50 1.77
C ALA A 98 -33.76 3.98 2.27
N ALA A 99 -33.86 3.56 3.54
CA ALA A 99 -35.13 3.13 4.12
C ALA A 99 -36.14 4.29 4.25
N TYR A 100 -35.68 5.48 4.63
CA TYR A 100 -36.52 6.68 4.68
C TYR A 100 -36.99 7.11 3.30
N ALA A 101 -36.07 7.15 2.32
CA ALA A 101 -36.40 7.48 0.94
C ALA A 101 -37.43 6.49 0.34
N ALA A 102 -37.31 5.19 0.65
CA ALA A 102 -38.28 4.18 0.23
C ALA A 102 -39.68 4.39 0.85
N ALA A 103 -39.75 4.99 2.04
CA ALA A 103 -41.01 5.40 2.68
C ALA A 103 -41.52 6.77 2.18
N GLY A 104 -40.81 7.42 1.26
CA GLY A 104 -41.12 8.79 0.81
C GLY A 104 -40.82 9.86 1.85
N LEU A 105 -40.04 9.52 2.88
CA LEU A 105 -39.65 10.43 3.96
C LEU A 105 -38.25 10.98 3.71
N GLU A 106 -38.06 12.24 4.07
CA GLU A 106 -36.74 12.86 4.03
C GLU A 106 -35.91 12.44 5.24
N TYR A 107 -34.66 12.02 5.00
CA TYR A 107 -33.78 11.51 6.06
C TYR A 107 -33.01 12.66 6.73
N PRO A 108 -33.16 12.85 8.05
CA PRO A 108 -32.40 13.86 8.77
C PRO A 108 -30.95 13.38 8.96
N TYR A 109 -30.03 13.93 8.18
CA TYR A 109 -28.61 13.63 8.35
C TYR A 109 -28.11 14.23 9.68
N THR A 110 -27.63 13.38 10.58
CA THR A 110 -27.14 13.80 11.91
C THR A 110 -25.63 13.60 12.10
N TYR A 111 -24.90 13.29 11.04
CA TYR A 111 -23.46 13.04 11.11
C TYR A 111 -22.63 14.32 10.90
N GLU A 112 -21.40 14.33 11.42
CA GLU A 112 -20.48 15.46 11.29
C GLU A 112 -20.10 15.73 9.82
N GLY A 113 -20.30 16.96 9.34
CA GLY A 113 -20.07 17.32 7.94
C GLY A 113 -21.22 16.94 7.00
N ALA A 114 -22.42 16.67 7.52
CA ALA A 114 -23.63 16.54 6.72
C ALA A 114 -23.89 17.80 5.86
N PRO A 115 -24.46 17.65 4.65
CA PRO A 115 -24.75 18.78 3.77
C PRO A 115 -25.80 19.75 4.34
N PHE A 116 -26.63 19.29 5.28
CA PHE A 116 -27.67 20.07 5.93
C PHE A 116 -27.60 19.82 7.44
N GLY A 117 -27.72 20.87 8.24
CA GLY A 117 -27.76 20.76 9.70
C GLY A 117 -29.12 20.29 10.23
N ALA A 118 -29.17 19.99 11.53
CA ALA A 118 -30.38 19.46 12.19
C ALA A 118 -31.59 20.41 12.08
N GLU A 119 -31.32 21.72 11.99
CA GLU A 119 -32.32 22.77 11.79
C GLU A 119 -33.14 22.59 10.50
N ALA A 120 -32.54 22.05 9.44
CA ALA A 120 -33.23 21.82 8.17
C ALA A 120 -34.35 20.77 8.28
N PHE A 121 -34.29 19.92 9.30
CA PHE A 121 -35.21 18.81 9.51
C PHE A 121 -36.08 18.98 10.77
N ALA A 122 -36.09 20.17 11.38
CA ALA A 122 -36.80 20.44 12.63
C ALA A 122 -38.31 20.14 12.55
N ASN A 123 -38.92 20.29 11.37
CA ASN A 123 -40.34 20.02 11.15
C ASN A 123 -40.65 18.50 11.11
N VAL A 124 -39.78 17.70 10.48
CA VAL A 124 -39.95 16.23 10.36
C VAL A 124 -39.77 15.54 11.73
N MET A 125 -38.83 16.04 12.53
CA MET A 125 -38.56 15.49 13.87
C MET A 125 -39.65 15.83 14.89
N ARG A 126 -40.48 16.85 14.64
CA ARG A 126 -41.56 17.27 15.55
C ARG A 126 -42.85 16.47 15.34
N GLU A 127 -43.06 15.90 14.14
CA GLU A 127 -44.23 15.07 13.80
C GLU A 127 -44.07 13.60 14.18
N THR A 128 -42.85 13.17 14.52
CA THR A 128 -42.52 11.76 14.84
C THR A 128 -42.32 11.48 16.33
N ALA A 129 -42.53 12.48 17.19
CA ALA A 129 -42.47 12.40 18.66
C ALA A 129 -43.86 12.22 19.28
#